data_AF-A0AA41HJL5-F1
#
_entry.id   AF-A0AA41HJL5-F1
#
_cell.length_a   1.000
_cell.length_b   1.000
_cell.length_c   1.000
_cell.angle_alpha   90.00
_cell.angle_beta   90.00
_cell.angle_gamma   90.00
#
_symmetry.space_group_name_H-M   'P 1'
#
loop_
_entity.id
_entity.type
_entity.pdbx_description
1 polymer ?
#
loop_
_entity_poly.entity_id
_entity_poly.type
_entity_poly.pdbx_seq_one_letter_code
_entity_poly.pdbx_strand_id
1 'polypeptide(L)'
;NGYGPTETTTFATTYEIDEVPAGARSIPIGRPIANTQVYVLDARRQPVPVGVAGELYIGGAGVALGYLNLPEMTEERFVPDPFAGVAGATMYKTGDLARHLADGNIEYLGRNDFQVKIRGFRIELGEIETRLSACAGVREAAVLAREDQPGDKRLVAYVVARDGAPLDITALREELALTLSDYMVPAAFVALPSLPLTPNGKLDRKALPAPDAQAYVARGYEAPQGETETVLAAIWAELLKLERVGRHDNFFELGGHSLLAVALIERMRRAGVQTDVRALFGTPTIAALAAGGGAIDVVVPANGIVDGCEAITPDMLPLVQLSQREIDGIVAAVPGGAANIQDIYPLAPLQEGILFHHMMQGEGDAYLLPTLIEFDTRARLDGFLATLQVVIDRHDILRTAMLWDGLAEPVQVLWRRAPLAVEEVVFDAANGDIAEQLGAAYDPRHYRVDVQVAPLLRAFLCEDRVNGRWLLQLLTHHLAIDHTALDILVEEIRMIQQDRAAELAPALPFRNFVAQARLGVSAAEHETFFTRMLSDIDEPSAPYGLLDVQGG
;
A
#
# COMPACT_ATOMS: atom_id res chain seq x y z
N ASN A 1 -3.74 12.97 11.67
CA ASN A 1 -3.51 13.67 10.39
C ASN A 1 -2.17 14.38 10.44
N GLY A 2 -1.20 13.98 9.60
CA GLY A 2 0.11 14.63 9.51
C GLY A 2 0.25 15.40 8.21
N TYR A 3 0.90 16.56 8.24
CA TYR A 3 1.18 17.35 7.05
C TYR A 3 2.63 17.85 7.07
N GLY A 4 3.31 17.72 5.94
CA GLY A 4 4.61 18.32 5.68
C GLY A 4 5.06 18.01 4.25
N PRO A 5 5.60 18.98 3.50
CA PRO A 5 6.32 18.70 2.27
C PRO A 5 7.67 18.01 2.55
N THR A 6 8.24 17.37 1.52
CA THR A 6 9.55 16.69 1.59
C THR A 6 10.65 17.66 2.03
N GLU A 7 10.55 18.90 1.56
CA GLU A 7 11.44 20.02 1.82
C GLU A 7 11.45 20.48 3.28
N THR A 8 10.53 19.96 4.09
CA THR A 8 10.47 20.20 5.54
C THR A 8 10.57 18.90 6.36
N THR A 9 11.15 17.86 5.77
CA THR A 9 11.48 16.58 6.43
C THR A 9 10.25 15.84 6.98
N THR A 10 9.50 15.19 6.09
CA THR A 10 8.33 14.32 6.39
C THR A 10 7.08 15.04 6.90
N PHE A 11 7.11 15.59 8.11
CA PHE A 11 5.96 16.24 8.74
C PHE A 11 6.40 17.54 9.42
N ALA A 12 5.61 18.60 9.23
CA ALA A 12 5.77 19.88 9.89
C ALA A 12 4.65 20.13 10.91
N THR A 13 3.46 19.57 10.69
CA THR A 13 2.33 19.66 11.61
C THR A 13 1.67 18.31 11.82
N THR A 14 1.09 18.12 13.00
CA THR A 14 0.29 16.94 13.33
C THR A 14 -0.98 17.33 14.05
N TYR A 15 -2.05 16.60 13.75
CA TYR A 15 -3.35 16.66 14.39
C TYR A 15 -3.74 15.25 14.83
N GLU A 16 -4.05 15.08 16.11
CA GLU A 16 -4.68 13.86 16.61
C GLU A 16 -6.15 13.85 16.20
N ILE A 17 -6.62 12.72 15.65
CA ILE A 17 -8.01 12.58 15.20
C ILE A 17 -8.72 11.70 16.22
N ASP A 18 -9.38 12.33 17.19
CA ASP A 18 -10.20 11.61 18.18
C ASP A 18 -11.55 11.22 17.60
N GLU A 19 -12.19 12.14 16.87
CA GLU A 19 -13.48 11.95 16.22
C GLU A 19 -13.54 12.73 14.90
N VAL A 20 -14.22 12.19 13.88
CA VAL A 20 -14.51 12.90 12.62
C VAL A 20 -15.97 13.34 12.63
N PRO A 21 -16.29 14.65 12.78
CA PRO A 21 -17.67 15.11 12.81
C PRO A 21 -18.42 14.79 11.51
N ALA A 22 -19.69 14.40 11.62
CA ALA A 22 -20.56 14.20 10.47
C ALA A 22 -20.67 15.50 9.65
N GLY A 23 -20.17 15.48 8.41
CA GLY A 23 -20.18 16.64 7.51
C GLY A 23 -18.92 17.52 7.55
N ALA A 24 -17.86 17.09 8.24
CA ALA A 24 -16.55 17.75 8.17
C ALA A 24 -16.04 17.80 6.72
N ARG A 25 -15.81 19.01 6.19
CA ARG A 25 -15.32 19.22 4.82
C ARG A 25 -13.81 19.01 4.68
N SER A 26 -13.07 19.14 5.78
CA SER A 26 -11.63 18.92 5.86
C SER A 26 -11.24 18.63 7.31
N ILE A 27 -10.30 17.69 7.48
CA ILE A 27 -9.66 17.42 8.78
C ILE A 27 -8.48 18.40 8.93
N PRO A 28 -8.34 19.13 10.04
CA PRO A 28 -7.20 20.00 10.27
C PRO A 28 -5.87 19.26 10.14
N ILE A 29 -4.82 19.99 9.74
CA ILE A 29 -3.44 19.50 9.72
C ILE A 29 -2.74 19.74 11.06
N GLY A 30 -3.41 20.43 11.97
CA GLY A 30 -3.06 20.48 13.39
C GLY A 30 -2.07 21.58 13.73
N ARG A 31 -1.14 21.29 14.64
CA ARG A 31 -0.16 22.25 15.16
C ARG A 31 1.27 21.87 14.76
N PRO A 32 2.20 22.84 14.73
CA PRO A 32 3.60 22.57 14.45
C PRO A 32 4.21 21.53 15.39
N ILE A 33 5.07 20.67 14.87
CA ILE A 33 5.87 19.75 15.69
C ILE A 33 7.03 20.50 16.39
N ALA A 34 7.80 19.78 17.22
CA ALA A 34 8.93 20.37 17.93
C ALA A 34 9.93 21.05 16.98
N ASN A 35 10.38 22.26 17.36
CA ASN A 35 11.34 23.07 16.60
C ASN A 35 10.88 23.49 15.19
N THR A 36 9.57 23.43 14.91
CA THR A 36 8.97 23.92 13.67
C THR A 36 8.15 25.17 13.91
N GLN A 37 8.28 26.16 13.03
CA GLN A 37 7.41 27.32 12.98
C GLN A 37 6.55 27.24 11.73
N VAL A 38 5.28 27.61 11.84
CA VAL A 38 4.37 27.64 10.70
C VAL A 38 3.68 29.00 10.66
N TYR A 39 3.73 29.63 9.48
CA TYR A 39 3.18 30.95 9.26
C TYR A 39 2.14 30.88 8.15
N VAL A 40 1.01 31.57 8.35
CA VAL A 40 0.04 31.84 7.28
C VAL A 40 0.21 33.31 6.88
N LEU A 41 0.70 33.53 5.66
CA LEU A 41 1.12 34.85 5.18
C LEU A 41 0.25 35.35 4.02
N ASP A 42 0.10 36.67 3.91
CA ASP A 42 -0.52 37.32 2.76
C ASP A 42 0.43 37.47 1.57
N ALA A 43 -0.06 38.06 0.46
CA ALA A 43 0.73 38.31 -0.75
C ALA A 43 1.92 39.27 -0.54
N ARG A 44 1.98 39.99 0.58
CA ARG A 44 3.10 40.86 0.98
C ARG A 44 4.03 40.17 2.00
N ARG A 45 3.83 38.86 2.22
CA ARG A 45 4.53 38.03 3.21
C ARG A 45 4.39 38.58 4.63
N GLN A 46 3.21 39.07 4.99
CA GLN A 46 2.88 39.48 6.35
C GLN A 46 1.92 38.47 7.00
N PRO A 47 2.03 38.17 8.30
CA PRO A 47 1.12 37.27 8.98
C PRO A 47 -0.34 37.75 8.89
N VAL A 48 -1.25 36.83 8.58
CA VAL A 48 -2.70 37.12 8.54
C VAL A 48 -3.37 36.83 9.89
N PRO A 49 -4.49 37.50 10.23
CA PRO A 49 -5.26 37.17 11.43
C PRO A 49 -5.82 35.75 11.45
N VAL A 50 -6.14 35.24 12.64
CA VAL A 50 -6.84 33.95 12.82
C VAL A 50 -8.14 33.93 12.01
N GLY A 51 -8.40 32.83 11.31
CA GLY A 51 -9.55 32.61 10.43
C GLY A 51 -9.38 33.12 8.99
N VAL A 52 -8.35 33.92 8.71
CA VAL A 52 -8.07 34.46 7.37
C VAL A 52 -7.19 33.47 6.60
N ALA A 53 -7.56 33.20 5.34
CA ALA A 53 -6.77 32.37 4.45
C ALA A 53 -5.52 33.10 3.95
N GLY A 54 -4.40 32.39 3.91
CA GLY A 54 -3.14 32.85 3.34
C GLY A 54 -2.28 31.68 2.87
N GLU A 55 -1.10 32.00 2.34
CA GLU A 55 -0.13 30.99 1.92
C GLU A 55 0.65 30.47 3.14
N LEU A 56 0.85 29.15 3.18
CA LEU A 56 1.52 28.46 4.27
C LEU A 56 3.04 28.47 4.06
N TYR A 57 3.77 28.89 5.09
CA TYR A 57 5.23 28.89 5.14
C TYR A 57 5.69 28.09 6.36
N ILE A 58 6.79 27.36 6.21
CA ILE A 58 7.33 26.50 7.27
C ILE A 58 8.78 26.89 7.54
N GLY A 59 9.07 27.29 8.77
CA GLY A 59 10.42 27.58 9.27
C GLY A 59 10.87 26.58 10.32
N GLY A 60 12.11 26.75 10.78
CA GLY A 60 12.68 25.96 11.88
C GLY A 60 13.55 24.79 11.42
N ALA A 61 13.83 23.86 12.33
CA ALA A 61 14.87 22.85 12.16
C ALA A 61 14.58 21.80 11.07
N GLY A 62 13.31 21.64 10.68
CA GLY A 62 12.90 20.67 9.66
C GLY A 62 13.15 21.13 8.22
N VAL A 63 13.44 22.41 7.98
CA VAL A 63 13.65 22.97 6.64
C VAL A 63 14.95 22.43 6.03
N ALA A 64 14.85 21.81 4.86
CA ALA A 64 15.98 21.26 4.13
C ALA A 64 16.93 22.34 3.58
N LEU A 65 18.11 21.93 3.11
CA LEU A 65 19.10 22.82 2.53
C LEU A 65 18.68 23.42 1.18
N GLY A 66 17.84 22.72 0.41
CA GLY A 66 17.46 23.12 -0.94
C GLY A 66 17.26 21.95 -1.88
N TYR A 67 17.13 22.25 -3.17
CA TYR A 67 17.06 21.27 -4.24
C TYR A 67 18.46 21.02 -4.84
N LEU A 68 18.81 19.75 -5.03
CA LEU A 68 20.09 19.37 -5.61
C LEU A 68 20.23 19.89 -7.04
N ASN A 69 21.33 20.61 -7.33
CA ASN A 69 21.66 21.17 -8.65
C ASN A 69 20.61 22.13 -9.24
N LEU A 70 19.71 22.66 -8.42
CA LEU A 70 18.66 23.61 -8.84
C LEU A 70 18.70 24.86 -7.93
N PRO A 71 19.76 25.69 -8.03
CA PRO A 71 19.94 26.85 -7.17
C PRO A 71 18.84 27.91 -7.34
N GLU A 72 18.39 28.15 -8.57
CA GLU A 72 17.31 29.11 -8.86
C GLU A 72 16.00 28.71 -8.18
N MET A 73 15.63 27.43 -8.27
CA MET A 73 14.43 26.89 -7.63
C MET A 73 14.56 26.85 -6.10
N THR A 74 15.78 26.66 -5.60
CA THR A 74 16.09 26.75 -4.17
C THR A 74 15.87 28.16 -3.66
N GLU A 75 16.42 29.18 -4.32
CA GLU A 75 16.24 30.59 -3.94
C GLU A 75 14.78 31.05 -4.02
N GLU A 76 14.01 30.52 -4.97
CA GLU A 76 12.58 30.84 -5.10
C GLU A 76 11.74 30.30 -3.93
N ARG A 77 12.05 29.09 -3.45
CA ARG A 77 11.23 28.35 -2.48
C ARG A 77 11.74 28.43 -1.05
N PHE A 78 13.05 28.52 -0.85
CA PHE A 78 13.71 28.62 0.45
C PHE A 78 14.09 30.08 0.69
N VAL A 79 13.15 30.83 1.27
CA VAL A 79 13.25 32.29 1.42
C VAL A 79 13.68 32.68 2.83
N PRO A 80 14.25 33.88 3.05
CA PRO A 80 14.61 34.32 4.39
C PRO A 80 13.40 34.34 5.33
N ASP A 81 13.56 33.86 6.56
CA ASP A 81 12.57 33.91 7.63
C ASP A 81 12.80 35.15 8.52
N PRO A 82 12.02 36.24 8.35
CA PRO A 82 12.18 37.45 9.17
C PRO A 82 11.57 37.30 10.58
N PHE A 83 10.85 36.23 10.86
CA PHE A 83 10.08 36.03 12.10
C PHE A 83 10.82 35.18 13.13
N ALA A 84 11.77 34.35 12.70
CA ALA A 84 12.52 33.44 13.56
C ALA A 84 13.42 34.14 14.62
N GLY A 85 13.72 35.43 14.46
CA GLY A 85 14.61 36.16 15.38
C GLY A 85 16.08 35.71 15.34
N VAL A 86 16.44 34.83 14.39
CA VAL A 86 17.80 34.31 14.18
C VAL A 86 18.31 34.80 12.82
N ALA A 87 19.52 35.36 12.80
CA ALA A 87 20.13 35.84 11.57
C ALA A 87 20.39 34.67 10.60
N GLY A 88 19.95 34.81 9.35
CA GLY A 88 20.11 33.78 8.32
C GLY A 88 19.10 32.63 8.40
N ALA A 89 18.07 32.73 9.24
CA ALA A 89 16.98 31.77 9.24
C ALA A 89 16.26 31.72 7.89
N THR A 90 15.82 30.53 7.50
CA THR A 90 15.17 30.25 6.22
C THR A 90 13.82 29.59 6.48
N MET A 91 12.82 29.95 5.68
CA MET A 91 11.51 29.32 5.65
C MET A 91 11.19 28.82 4.25
N TYR A 92 10.50 27.69 4.17
CA TYR A 92 10.04 27.08 2.93
C TYR A 92 8.65 27.59 2.54
N LYS A 93 8.52 28.04 1.29
CA LYS A 93 7.27 28.45 0.65
C LYS A 93 6.54 27.24 0.05
N THR A 94 5.51 26.76 0.75
CA THR A 94 4.87 25.47 0.44
C THR A 94 4.03 25.44 -0.86
N GLY A 95 3.53 26.60 -1.28
CA GLY A 95 2.50 26.68 -2.32
C GLY A 95 1.12 26.18 -1.87
N ASP A 96 0.89 26.03 -0.55
CA ASP A 96 -0.38 25.62 0.02
C ASP A 96 -1.13 26.80 0.63
N LEU A 97 -2.46 26.79 0.54
CA LEU A 97 -3.35 27.72 1.23
C LEU A 97 -3.83 27.09 2.54
N ALA A 98 -3.80 27.89 3.60
CA ALA A 98 -4.25 27.47 4.91
C ALA A 98 -4.86 28.65 5.68
N ARG A 99 -5.48 28.35 6.82
CA ARG A 99 -5.83 29.36 7.84
C ARG A 99 -5.65 28.80 9.24
N HIS A 100 -5.32 29.67 10.18
CA HIS A 100 -5.39 29.32 11.61
C HIS A 100 -6.85 29.28 12.07
N LEU A 101 -7.19 28.26 12.85
CA LEU A 101 -8.44 28.14 13.57
C LEU A 101 -8.32 28.78 14.95
N ALA A 102 -9.47 29.06 15.58
CA ALA A 102 -9.53 29.71 16.89
C ALA A 102 -8.90 28.87 18.03
N ASP A 103 -8.86 27.56 17.85
CA ASP A 103 -8.23 26.59 18.75
C ASP A 103 -6.71 26.44 18.51
N GLY A 104 -6.13 27.21 17.58
CA GLY A 104 -4.72 27.15 17.22
C GLY A 104 -4.35 26.04 16.23
N ASN A 105 -5.29 25.18 15.82
CA ASN A 105 -5.06 24.24 14.73
C ASN A 105 -4.99 24.97 13.39
N ILE A 106 -4.38 24.32 12.41
CA ILE A 106 -4.30 24.83 11.04
C ILE A 106 -5.23 24.02 10.16
N GLU A 107 -6.08 24.71 9.41
CA GLU A 107 -6.94 24.10 8.39
C GLU A 107 -6.29 24.25 7.02
N TYR A 108 -6.17 23.13 6.30
CA TYR A 108 -5.69 23.09 4.94
C TYR A 108 -6.82 23.43 3.95
N LEU A 109 -6.57 24.37 3.04
CA LEU A 109 -7.56 24.89 2.10
C LEU A 109 -7.29 24.48 0.64
N GLY A 110 -6.23 23.71 0.38
CA GLY A 110 -5.79 23.33 -0.96
C GLY A 110 -4.48 23.99 -1.38
N ARG A 111 -4.09 23.81 -2.63
CA ARG A 111 -2.89 24.43 -3.21
C ARG A 111 -3.18 25.80 -3.80
N ASN A 112 -2.20 26.69 -3.75
CA ASN A 112 -2.19 27.92 -4.53
C ASN A 112 -1.57 27.75 -5.92
N ASP A 113 -0.92 26.60 -6.16
CA ASP A 113 -0.32 26.22 -7.44
C ASP A 113 -1.04 25.00 -8.06
N PHE A 114 -0.44 24.44 -9.12
CA PHE A 114 -1.05 23.39 -9.94
C PHE A 114 -0.56 21.97 -9.62
N GLN A 115 0.11 21.72 -8.49
CA GLN A 115 0.46 20.33 -8.14
C GLN A 115 -0.77 19.53 -7.76
N VAL A 116 -0.78 18.26 -8.12
CA VAL A 116 -1.93 17.37 -7.86
C VAL A 116 -1.46 16.06 -7.26
N LYS A 117 -2.29 15.47 -6.39
CA LYS A 117 -2.12 14.09 -5.95
C LYS A 117 -3.02 13.19 -6.78
N ILE A 118 -2.43 12.28 -7.54
CA ILE A 118 -3.13 11.29 -8.35
C ILE A 118 -2.57 9.92 -7.98
N ARG A 119 -3.44 9.04 -7.46
CA ARG A 119 -3.10 7.65 -7.12
C ARG A 119 -1.89 7.51 -6.19
N GLY A 120 -1.76 8.41 -5.22
CA GLY A 120 -0.65 8.45 -4.27
C GLY A 120 0.61 9.18 -4.77
N PHE A 121 0.69 9.48 -6.07
CA PHE A 121 1.80 10.24 -6.65
C PHE A 121 1.53 11.74 -6.59
N ARG A 122 2.55 12.50 -6.20
CA ARG A 122 2.57 13.96 -6.30
C ARG A 122 3.10 14.32 -7.68
N ILE A 123 2.30 15.03 -8.47
CA ILE A 123 2.58 15.32 -9.88
C ILE A 123 2.60 16.83 -10.10
N GLU A 124 3.68 17.32 -10.71
CA GLU A 124 3.82 18.68 -11.23
C GLU A 124 3.17 18.76 -12.62
N LEU A 125 1.98 19.35 -12.73
CA LEU A 125 1.31 19.48 -14.04
C LEU A 125 2.14 20.28 -15.05
N GLY A 126 2.90 21.27 -14.58
CA GLY A 126 3.78 22.10 -15.41
C GLY A 126 4.90 21.31 -16.08
N GLU A 127 5.37 20.22 -15.47
CA GLU A 127 6.39 19.35 -16.08
C GLU A 127 5.81 18.68 -17.34
N ILE A 128 4.60 18.14 -17.23
CA ILE A 128 3.90 17.49 -18.34
C ILE A 128 3.55 18.52 -19.43
N GLU A 129 3.08 19.72 -19.03
CA GLU A 129 2.81 20.84 -19.95
C GLU A 129 4.06 21.25 -20.74
N THR A 130 5.23 21.28 -20.07
CA THR A 130 6.51 21.61 -20.69
C THR A 130 6.93 20.55 -21.70
N ARG A 131 6.80 19.27 -21.36
CA ARG A 131 7.10 18.15 -22.28
C ARG A 131 6.16 18.16 -23.48
N LEU A 132 4.86 18.33 -23.27
CA LEU A 132 3.88 18.45 -24.36
C LEU A 132 4.18 19.62 -25.29
N SER A 133 4.59 20.76 -24.74
CA SER A 133 4.93 21.93 -25.54
C SER A 133 6.21 21.76 -26.38
N ALA A 134 7.06 20.79 -26.02
CA ALA A 134 8.25 20.43 -26.78
C ALA A 134 7.96 19.44 -27.92
N CYS A 135 6.82 18.73 -27.87
CA CYS A 135 6.42 17.78 -28.91
C CYS A 135 6.17 18.47 -30.26
N ALA A 136 6.48 17.75 -31.34
CA ALA A 136 6.30 18.26 -32.69
C ALA A 136 4.82 18.61 -32.97
N GLY A 137 4.58 19.81 -33.50
CA GLY A 137 3.24 20.27 -33.90
C GLY A 137 2.40 20.86 -32.77
N VAL A 138 2.82 20.80 -31.50
CA VAL A 138 2.10 21.44 -30.39
C VAL A 138 2.48 22.93 -30.32
N ARG A 139 1.48 23.81 -30.23
CA ARG A 139 1.66 25.26 -30.02
C ARG A 139 1.54 25.64 -28.55
N GLU A 140 0.49 25.13 -27.90
CA GLU A 140 0.18 25.38 -26.49
C GLU A 140 -0.34 24.08 -25.87
N ALA A 141 0.01 23.85 -24.60
CA ALA A 141 -0.50 22.72 -23.83
C ALA A 141 -0.89 23.18 -22.42
N ALA A 142 -1.97 22.60 -21.91
CA ALA A 142 -2.38 22.71 -20.51
C ALA A 142 -2.79 21.33 -20.00
N VAL A 143 -2.40 20.96 -18.79
CA VAL A 143 -2.76 19.68 -18.19
C VAL A 143 -3.59 19.93 -16.95
N LEU A 144 -4.69 19.19 -16.80
CA LEU A 144 -5.60 19.31 -15.66
C LEU A 144 -5.82 17.94 -15.02
N ALA A 145 -5.75 17.86 -13.70
CA ALA A 145 -6.33 16.74 -12.98
C ALA A 145 -7.85 16.94 -12.89
N ARG A 146 -8.59 16.11 -13.62
CA ARG A 146 -10.05 16.10 -13.57
C ARG A 146 -10.55 15.01 -12.64
N GLU A 147 -11.66 15.31 -11.96
CA GLU A 147 -12.39 14.39 -11.11
C GLU A 147 -13.87 14.51 -11.49
N ASP A 148 -14.29 13.79 -12.53
CA ASP A 148 -15.69 13.83 -12.99
C ASP A 148 -16.58 12.92 -12.12
N GLN A 149 -15.99 11.94 -11.41
CA GLN A 149 -16.62 11.16 -10.34
C GLN A 149 -15.77 11.22 -9.06
N PRO A 150 -16.38 11.33 -7.86
CA PRO A 150 -15.63 11.35 -6.61
C PRO A 150 -14.67 10.16 -6.49
N GLY A 151 -13.40 10.45 -6.23
CA GLY A 151 -12.32 9.47 -6.06
C GLY A 151 -11.57 9.08 -7.35
N ASP A 152 -12.07 9.42 -8.54
CA ASP A 152 -11.44 9.06 -9.81
C ASP A 152 -10.75 10.26 -10.45
N LYS A 153 -9.57 10.61 -9.92
CA LYS A 153 -8.72 11.67 -10.47
C LYS A 153 -7.90 11.17 -11.66
N ARG A 154 -8.00 11.85 -12.79
CA ARG A 154 -7.27 11.52 -14.04
C ARG A 154 -6.61 12.77 -14.63
N LEU A 155 -5.43 12.58 -15.22
CA LEU A 155 -4.76 13.64 -15.99
C LEU A 155 -5.40 13.78 -17.38
N VAL A 156 -5.73 15.01 -17.77
CA VAL A 156 -6.23 15.35 -19.10
C VAL A 156 -5.37 16.46 -19.68
N ALA A 157 -4.81 16.21 -20.86
CA ALA A 157 -4.05 17.18 -21.63
C ALA A 157 -4.97 17.91 -22.62
N TYR A 158 -4.86 19.23 -22.65
CA TYR A 158 -5.50 20.11 -23.61
C TYR A 158 -4.42 20.69 -24.50
N VAL A 159 -4.47 20.37 -25.78
CA VAL A 159 -3.41 20.69 -26.74
C VAL A 159 -3.95 21.55 -27.87
N VAL A 160 -3.17 22.54 -28.28
CA VAL A 160 -3.47 23.39 -29.44
C VAL A 160 -2.41 23.15 -30.50
N ALA A 161 -2.85 22.83 -31.71
CA ALA A 161 -1.95 22.56 -32.82
C ALA A 161 -1.28 23.84 -33.35
N ARG A 162 -0.04 23.70 -33.81
CA ARG A 162 0.64 24.70 -34.62
C ARG A 162 -0.02 24.71 -36.01
N ASP A 163 -0.38 25.90 -36.47
CA ASP A 163 -1.02 26.15 -37.78
C ASP A 163 -2.33 25.39 -38.05
N GLY A 164 -2.98 24.85 -37.01
CA GLY A 164 -4.24 24.11 -37.14
C GLY A 164 -4.11 22.73 -37.79
N ALA A 165 -2.89 22.20 -37.93
CA ALA A 165 -2.66 20.85 -38.42
C ALA A 165 -3.23 19.80 -37.43
N PRO A 166 -3.74 18.65 -37.90
CA PRO A 166 -4.17 17.59 -36.98
C PRO A 166 -2.98 17.09 -36.16
N LEU A 167 -3.14 17.03 -34.84
CA LEU A 167 -2.16 16.42 -33.94
C LEU A 167 -2.37 14.91 -33.92
N ASP A 168 -1.27 14.16 -34.04
CA ASP A 168 -1.28 12.72 -33.78
C ASP A 168 -1.14 12.47 -32.28
N ILE A 169 -2.27 12.23 -31.63
CA ILE A 169 -2.33 11.97 -30.18
C ILE A 169 -1.52 10.74 -29.79
N THR A 170 -1.44 9.73 -30.67
CA THR A 170 -0.66 8.51 -30.44
C THR A 170 0.82 8.87 -30.33
N ALA A 171 1.32 9.64 -31.30
CA ALA A 171 2.71 10.08 -31.33
C ALA A 171 3.06 10.95 -30.11
N LEU A 172 2.16 11.88 -29.71
CA LEU A 172 2.38 12.71 -28.51
C LEU A 172 2.51 11.85 -27.25
N ARG A 173 1.65 10.83 -27.10
CA ARG A 173 1.68 9.93 -25.94
C ARG A 173 2.95 9.10 -25.91
N GLU A 174 3.34 8.53 -27.05
CA GLU A 174 4.57 7.73 -27.18
C GLU A 174 5.81 8.58 -26.87
N GLU A 175 5.86 9.84 -27.32
CA GLU A 175 6.95 10.77 -27.01
C GLU A 175 7.01 11.12 -25.52
N LEU A 176 5.86 11.34 -24.86
CA LEU A 176 5.81 11.55 -23.41
C LEU A 176 6.30 10.33 -22.63
N ALA A 177 5.88 9.12 -23.01
CA ALA A 177 6.23 7.87 -22.32
C ALA A 177 7.74 7.54 -22.35
N LEU A 178 8.50 8.13 -23.27
CA LEU A 178 9.97 7.99 -23.29
C LEU A 178 10.68 8.74 -22.16
N THR A 179 10.04 9.76 -21.58
CA THR A 179 10.67 10.68 -20.62
C THR A 179 9.92 10.84 -19.31
N LEU A 180 8.62 10.53 -19.29
CA LEU A 180 7.76 10.57 -18.12
C LEU A 180 7.44 9.16 -17.65
N SER A 181 7.26 8.99 -16.34
CA SER A 181 6.70 7.75 -15.79
C SER A 181 5.23 7.58 -16.19
N ASP A 182 4.75 6.34 -16.26
CA ASP A 182 3.39 6.00 -16.69
C ASP A 182 2.28 6.81 -15.99
N TYR A 183 2.41 7.06 -14.69
CA TYR A 183 1.41 7.80 -13.90
C TYR A 183 1.34 9.30 -14.24
N MET A 184 2.34 9.85 -14.96
CA MET A 184 2.39 11.24 -15.41
C MET A 184 1.88 11.42 -16.84
N VAL A 185 1.74 10.34 -17.61
CA VAL A 185 1.22 10.40 -18.98
C VAL A 185 -0.29 10.67 -18.91
N PRO A 186 -0.82 11.74 -19.54
CA PRO A 186 -2.25 12.06 -19.50
C PRO A 186 -3.12 10.92 -20.03
N ALA A 187 -4.21 10.59 -19.34
CA ALA A 187 -5.14 9.54 -19.77
C ALA A 187 -5.91 9.97 -21.04
N ALA A 188 -6.24 11.27 -21.14
CA ALA A 188 -6.97 11.83 -22.28
C ALA A 188 -6.28 13.05 -22.88
N PHE A 189 -6.48 13.25 -24.18
CA PHE A 189 -5.99 14.41 -24.93
C PHE A 189 -7.13 15.08 -25.68
N VAL A 190 -7.31 16.38 -25.44
CA VAL A 190 -8.38 17.19 -26.04
C VAL A 190 -7.74 18.25 -26.92
N ALA A 191 -7.92 18.12 -28.24
CA ALA A 191 -7.47 19.12 -29.19
C ALA A 191 -8.42 20.34 -29.16
N LEU A 192 -7.87 21.53 -28.96
CA LEU A 192 -8.62 22.79 -28.95
C LEU A 192 -8.08 23.75 -30.03
N PRO A 193 -8.95 24.61 -30.60
CA PRO A 193 -8.49 25.68 -31.51
C PRO A 193 -7.66 26.74 -30.76
N SER A 194 -7.96 26.96 -29.48
CA SER A 194 -7.22 27.84 -28.58
C SER A 194 -7.53 27.49 -27.12
N LEU A 195 -6.60 27.75 -26.21
CA LEU A 195 -6.89 27.65 -24.78
C LEU A 195 -7.84 28.78 -24.32
N PRO A 196 -8.85 28.49 -23.48
CA PRO A 196 -9.74 29.51 -22.97
C PRO A 196 -8.98 30.44 -22.02
N LEU A 197 -9.18 31.75 -22.16
CA LEU A 197 -8.54 32.77 -21.33
C LEU A 197 -9.59 33.55 -20.52
N THR A 198 -9.25 33.88 -19.29
CA THR A 198 -9.96 34.88 -18.46
C THR A 198 -9.83 36.28 -19.08
N PRO A 199 -10.66 37.26 -18.67
CA PRO A 199 -10.55 38.65 -19.13
C PRO A 199 -9.16 39.29 -18.90
N ASN A 200 -8.37 38.75 -17.98
CA ASN A 200 -7.00 39.19 -17.67
C ASN A 200 -5.93 38.47 -18.50
N GLY A 201 -6.31 37.68 -19.52
CA GLY A 201 -5.39 36.97 -20.41
C GLY A 201 -4.73 35.72 -19.80
N LYS A 202 -5.17 35.27 -18.63
CA LYS A 202 -4.69 34.01 -18.01
C LYS A 202 -5.56 32.82 -18.41
N LEU A 203 -5.00 31.62 -18.50
CA LEU A 203 -5.73 30.37 -18.75
C LEU A 203 -6.94 30.21 -17.79
N ASP A 204 -8.13 30.05 -18.35
CA ASP A 204 -9.34 29.72 -17.61
C ASP A 204 -9.54 28.21 -17.57
N ARG A 205 -8.92 27.56 -16.57
CA ARG A 205 -9.01 26.10 -16.38
C ARG A 205 -10.45 25.62 -16.12
N LYS A 206 -11.34 26.47 -15.62
CA LYS A 206 -12.75 26.11 -15.38
C LYS A 206 -13.57 26.05 -16.67
N ALA A 207 -13.12 26.77 -17.70
CA ALA A 207 -13.72 26.76 -19.03
C ALA A 207 -13.20 25.62 -19.93
N LEU A 208 -12.26 24.80 -19.45
CA LEU A 208 -11.76 23.65 -20.20
C LEU A 208 -12.86 22.57 -20.31
N PRO A 209 -13.19 22.10 -21.53
CA PRO A 209 -14.29 21.16 -21.73
C PRO A 209 -13.95 19.79 -21.14
N ALA A 210 -14.99 19.00 -20.81
CA ALA A 210 -14.79 17.60 -20.47
C ALA A 210 -14.28 16.82 -21.70
N PRO A 211 -13.35 15.86 -21.52
CA PRO A 211 -12.95 14.96 -22.60
C PRO A 211 -14.16 14.12 -23.05
N ASP A 212 -14.34 13.98 -24.36
CA ASP A 212 -15.28 13.02 -24.90
C ASP A 212 -14.66 11.62 -24.99
N ALA A 213 -15.42 10.62 -25.42
CA ALA A 213 -14.92 9.25 -25.55
C ALA A 213 -13.73 9.15 -26.52
N GLN A 214 -13.61 10.04 -27.52
CA GLN A 214 -12.51 10.02 -28.49
C GLN A 214 -11.20 10.52 -27.87
N ALA A 215 -11.26 11.42 -26.89
CA ALA A 215 -10.10 11.93 -26.18
C ALA A 215 -9.32 10.85 -25.41
N TYR A 216 -9.96 9.73 -25.05
CA TYR A 216 -9.33 8.58 -24.37
C TYR A 216 -8.75 7.54 -25.34
N VAL A 217 -9.11 7.60 -26.62
CA VAL A 217 -8.74 6.59 -27.61
C VAL A 217 -7.32 6.88 -28.09
N ALA A 218 -6.34 6.20 -27.50
CA ALA A 218 -4.92 6.34 -27.86
C ALA A 218 -4.59 5.71 -29.22
N ARG A 219 -5.33 4.69 -29.64
CA ARG A 219 -5.13 3.96 -30.90
C ARG A 219 -6.51 3.69 -31.50
N GLY A 220 -6.69 3.89 -32.80
CA GLY A 220 -7.99 3.75 -33.45
C GLY A 220 -8.74 2.48 -32.99
N TYR A 221 -10.00 2.64 -32.58
CA TYR A 221 -10.79 1.54 -32.00
C TYR A 221 -10.87 0.36 -32.97
N GLU A 222 -10.33 -0.78 -32.52
CA GLU A 222 -10.53 -2.08 -33.16
C GLU A 222 -11.25 -2.99 -32.17
N ALA A 223 -12.34 -3.62 -32.63
CA ALA A 223 -13.19 -4.44 -31.78
C ALA A 223 -12.43 -5.70 -31.28
N PRO A 224 -12.70 -6.14 -30.03
CA PRO A 224 -12.23 -7.43 -29.53
C PRO A 224 -12.57 -8.58 -30.47
N GLN A 225 -11.63 -9.50 -30.67
CA GLN A 225 -11.76 -10.67 -31.54
C GLN A 225 -11.83 -11.97 -30.73
N GLY A 226 -12.88 -12.76 -30.97
CA GLY A 226 -13.08 -14.03 -30.26
C GLY A 226 -13.62 -13.87 -28.84
N GLU A 227 -13.85 -14.99 -28.17
CA GLU A 227 -14.51 -15.04 -26.86
C GLU A 227 -13.65 -14.42 -25.76
N THR A 228 -12.36 -14.79 -25.70
CA THR A 228 -11.42 -14.29 -24.67
C THR A 228 -11.25 -12.78 -24.71
N GLU A 229 -10.98 -12.18 -25.88
CA GLU A 229 -10.85 -10.72 -25.98
C GLU A 229 -12.16 -10.01 -25.61
N THR A 230 -13.32 -10.59 -25.97
CA THR A 230 -14.63 -10.01 -25.66
C THR A 230 -14.91 -10.00 -24.15
N VAL A 231 -14.59 -11.09 -23.47
CA VAL A 231 -14.71 -11.19 -22.00
C VAL A 231 -13.76 -10.20 -21.31
N LEU A 232 -12.50 -10.14 -21.76
CA LEU A 232 -11.51 -9.19 -21.24
C LEU A 232 -11.97 -7.74 -21.41
N ALA A 233 -12.46 -7.38 -22.59
CA ALA A 233 -12.96 -6.03 -22.89
C ALA A 233 -14.12 -5.64 -21.99
N ALA A 234 -15.05 -6.57 -21.73
CA ALA A 234 -16.18 -6.33 -20.84
C ALA A 234 -15.73 -6.09 -19.39
N ILE A 235 -14.80 -6.91 -18.89
CA ILE A 235 -14.25 -6.76 -17.53
C ILE A 235 -13.52 -5.42 -17.39
N TRP A 236 -12.72 -5.03 -18.40
CA TRP A 236 -11.99 -3.75 -18.40
C TRP A 236 -12.94 -2.56 -18.47
N ALA A 237 -13.94 -2.61 -19.35
CA ALA A 237 -14.94 -1.56 -19.48
C ALA A 237 -15.65 -1.32 -18.14
N GLU A 238 -16.00 -2.38 -17.42
CA GLU A 238 -16.63 -2.28 -16.11
C GLU A 238 -15.68 -1.70 -15.03
N LEU A 239 -14.45 -2.23 -14.95
CA LEU A 239 -13.45 -1.78 -13.96
C LEU A 239 -13.01 -0.33 -14.16
N LEU A 240 -12.79 0.05 -15.42
CA LEU A 240 -12.29 1.38 -15.81
C LEU A 240 -13.42 2.38 -16.06
N LYS A 241 -14.68 1.92 -15.99
CA LYS A 241 -15.91 2.68 -16.22
C LYS A 241 -15.93 3.34 -17.60
N LEU A 242 -15.59 2.57 -18.62
CA LEU A 242 -15.57 2.99 -20.02
C LEU A 242 -16.74 2.35 -20.77
N GLU A 243 -17.27 3.04 -21.78
CA GLU A 243 -18.37 2.50 -22.60
C GLU A 243 -17.89 1.31 -23.46
N ARG A 244 -16.65 1.38 -23.97
CA ARG A 244 -16.03 0.35 -24.79
C ARG A 244 -14.51 0.38 -24.63
N VAL A 245 -13.90 -0.79 -24.79
CA VAL A 245 -12.45 -0.98 -24.80
C VAL A 245 -12.08 -1.72 -26.10
N GLY A 246 -11.14 -1.15 -26.84
CA GLY A 246 -10.58 -1.74 -28.06
C GLY A 246 -9.51 -2.77 -27.74
N ARG A 247 -9.28 -3.70 -28.67
CA ARG A 247 -8.35 -4.82 -28.46
C ARG A 247 -6.89 -4.39 -28.26
N HIS A 248 -6.53 -3.20 -28.74
CA HIS A 248 -5.18 -2.63 -28.66
C HIS A 248 -5.06 -1.55 -27.57
N ASP A 249 -6.13 -1.30 -26.81
CA ASP A 249 -6.09 -0.35 -25.71
C ASP A 249 -5.22 -0.90 -24.59
N ASN A 250 -4.45 0.00 -23.97
CA ASN A 250 -3.56 -0.32 -22.86
C ASN A 250 -4.27 -0.10 -21.51
N PHE A 251 -4.23 -1.10 -20.63
CA PHE A 251 -4.89 -1.06 -19.32
C PHE A 251 -4.50 0.17 -18.49
N PHE A 252 -3.21 0.47 -18.44
CA PHE A 252 -2.67 1.55 -17.60
C PHE A 252 -2.92 2.93 -18.22
N GLU A 253 -2.86 3.02 -19.56
CA GLU A 253 -3.20 4.26 -20.29
C GLU A 253 -4.68 4.63 -20.13
N LEU A 254 -5.55 3.63 -20.04
CA LEU A 254 -6.98 3.82 -19.77
C LEU A 254 -7.29 4.13 -18.29
N GLY A 255 -6.26 4.23 -17.46
CA GLY A 255 -6.37 4.58 -16.05
C GLY A 255 -6.33 3.40 -15.08
N GLY A 256 -6.01 2.20 -15.55
CA GLY A 256 -5.68 1.07 -14.69
C GLY A 256 -4.47 1.34 -13.81
N HIS A 257 -4.43 0.69 -12.64
CA HIS A 257 -3.32 0.74 -11.68
C HIS A 257 -3.24 -0.58 -10.91
N SER A 258 -2.21 -0.77 -10.09
CA SER A 258 -1.92 -2.07 -9.44
C SER A 258 -3.11 -2.66 -8.66
N LEU A 259 -3.86 -1.85 -7.92
CA LEU A 259 -5.07 -2.32 -7.23
C LEU A 259 -6.18 -2.78 -8.20
N LEU A 260 -6.40 -2.04 -9.30
CA LEU A 260 -7.33 -2.47 -10.35
C LEU A 260 -6.80 -3.69 -11.12
N ALA A 261 -5.49 -3.86 -11.23
CA ALA A 261 -4.89 -5.06 -11.82
C ALA A 261 -5.17 -6.31 -10.98
N VAL A 262 -5.11 -6.21 -9.65
CA VAL A 262 -5.49 -7.31 -8.74
C VAL A 262 -6.98 -7.64 -8.89
N ALA A 263 -7.85 -6.62 -8.89
CA ALA A 263 -9.28 -6.80 -9.11
C ALA A 263 -9.58 -7.38 -10.51
N LEU A 264 -8.82 -6.99 -11.53
CA LEU A 264 -8.91 -7.50 -12.88
C LEU A 264 -8.60 -9.00 -12.92
N ILE A 265 -7.50 -9.44 -12.31
CA ILE A 265 -7.14 -10.87 -12.27
C ILE A 265 -8.21 -11.70 -11.58
N GLU A 266 -8.75 -11.20 -10.48
CA GLU A 266 -9.77 -11.91 -9.72
C GLU A 266 -11.07 -12.06 -10.55
N ARG A 267 -11.50 -11.02 -11.27
CA ARG A 267 -12.64 -11.09 -12.20
C ARG A 267 -12.38 -11.96 -13.42
N MET A 268 -11.18 -11.89 -13.98
CA MET A 268 -10.76 -12.76 -15.09
C MET A 268 -10.80 -14.22 -14.67
N ARG A 269 -10.26 -14.54 -13.48
CA ARG A 269 -10.31 -15.89 -12.89
C ARG A 269 -11.75 -16.39 -12.75
N ARG A 270 -12.67 -15.54 -12.27
CA ARG A 270 -14.11 -15.87 -12.18
C ARG A 270 -14.76 -16.11 -13.54
N ALA A 271 -14.29 -15.42 -14.58
CA ALA A 271 -14.76 -15.58 -15.95
C ALA A 271 -14.05 -16.73 -16.70
N GLY A 272 -13.23 -17.54 -16.02
CA GLY A 272 -12.50 -18.65 -16.63
C GLY A 272 -11.29 -18.22 -17.48
N VAL A 273 -10.89 -16.95 -17.42
CA VAL A 273 -9.71 -16.42 -18.11
C VAL A 273 -8.55 -16.37 -17.12
N GLN A 274 -7.54 -17.23 -17.29
CA GLN A 274 -6.39 -17.31 -16.38
C GLN A 274 -5.18 -16.56 -16.94
N THR A 275 -4.69 -15.60 -16.18
CA THR A 275 -3.55 -14.74 -16.54
C THR A 275 -2.83 -14.29 -15.27
N ASP A 276 -1.51 -14.16 -15.36
CA ASP A 276 -0.67 -13.61 -14.30
C ASP A 276 -0.68 -12.06 -14.35
N VAL A 277 -0.59 -11.39 -13.19
CA VAL A 277 -0.37 -9.94 -13.11
C VAL A 277 0.88 -9.54 -13.89
N ARG A 278 1.90 -10.39 -13.91
CA ARG A 278 3.10 -10.17 -14.71
C ARG A 278 2.79 -10.03 -16.20
N ALA A 279 1.86 -10.84 -16.72
CA ALA A 279 1.45 -10.76 -18.11
C ALA A 279 0.68 -9.47 -18.40
N LEU A 280 -0.11 -8.96 -17.44
CA LEU A 280 -0.74 -7.64 -17.59
C LEU A 280 0.32 -6.52 -17.67
N PHE A 281 1.36 -6.55 -16.83
CA PHE A 281 2.42 -5.54 -16.88
C PHE A 281 3.33 -5.67 -18.11
N GLY A 282 3.60 -6.90 -18.57
CA GLY A 282 4.45 -7.14 -19.75
C GLY A 282 3.73 -6.92 -21.09
N THR A 283 2.43 -7.22 -21.14
CA THR A 283 1.60 -7.14 -22.36
C THR A 283 0.25 -6.49 -22.04
N PRO A 284 0.22 -5.17 -21.80
CA PRO A 284 -0.93 -4.48 -21.18
C PRO A 284 -2.09 -4.22 -22.15
N THR A 285 -2.26 -4.98 -23.22
CA THR A 285 -3.37 -4.82 -24.18
C THR A 285 -4.24 -6.06 -24.24
N ILE A 286 -5.53 -5.92 -24.53
CA ILE A 286 -6.47 -7.06 -24.61
C ILE A 286 -5.98 -8.14 -25.58
N ALA A 287 -5.56 -7.77 -26.78
CA ALA A 287 -5.11 -8.72 -27.80
C ALA A 287 -3.85 -9.48 -27.34
N ALA A 288 -2.90 -8.77 -26.73
CA ALA A 288 -1.67 -9.40 -26.24
C ALA A 288 -1.93 -10.27 -25.00
N LEU A 289 -2.81 -9.84 -24.11
CA LEU A 289 -3.22 -10.59 -22.91
C LEU A 289 -3.98 -11.86 -23.28
N ALA A 290 -4.88 -11.79 -24.28
CA ALA A 290 -5.60 -12.94 -24.82
C ALA A 290 -4.67 -13.91 -25.57
N ALA A 291 -3.66 -13.39 -26.26
CA ALA A 291 -2.67 -14.20 -26.98
C ALA A 291 -1.63 -14.86 -26.04
N GLY A 292 -1.38 -14.28 -24.87
CA GLY A 292 -0.45 -14.75 -23.83
C GLY A 292 -0.88 -16.01 -23.08
N GLY A 293 -1.73 -16.83 -23.70
CA GLY A 293 -2.21 -18.16 -23.28
C GLY A 293 -1.73 -18.70 -21.94
N GLY A 294 -2.67 -18.75 -20.99
CA GLY A 294 -2.72 -19.72 -19.90
C GLY A 294 -1.60 -19.60 -18.86
N ALA A 295 -1.93 -19.00 -17.71
CA ALA A 295 -1.23 -19.39 -16.49
C ALA A 295 -1.28 -20.93 -16.39
N ILE A 296 -0.15 -21.55 -16.00
CA ILE A 296 -0.08 -22.98 -15.69
C ILE A 296 -1.18 -23.24 -14.67
N ASP A 297 -2.16 -24.06 -15.03
CA ASP A 297 -3.21 -24.48 -14.12
C ASP A 297 -2.56 -25.40 -13.08
N VAL A 298 -2.06 -24.79 -12.01
CA VAL A 298 -1.50 -25.54 -10.89
C VAL A 298 -2.67 -26.23 -10.21
N VAL A 299 -2.88 -27.50 -10.57
CA VAL A 299 -3.82 -28.37 -9.87
C VAL A 299 -3.29 -28.57 -8.47
N VAL A 300 -3.94 -27.93 -7.49
CA VAL A 300 -3.60 -28.10 -6.08
C VAL A 300 -3.99 -29.52 -5.66
N PRO A 301 -3.02 -30.39 -5.29
CA PRO A 301 -3.34 -31.73 -4.81
C PRO A 301 -4.22 -31.66 -3.56
N ALA A 302 -5.14 -32.60 -3.40
CA ALA A 302 -6.01 -32.67 -2.22
C ALA A 302 -5.22 -33.02 -0.95
N ASN A 303 -5.69 -32.58 0.22
CA ASN A 303 -5.11 -32.99 1.50
C ASN A 303 -5.36 -34.49 1.75
N GLY A 304 -4.32 -35.26 2.06
CA GLY A 304 -4.46 -36.67 2.46
C GLY A 304 -4.80 -36.87 3.94
N ILE A 305 -4.61 -35.86 4.80
CA ILE A 305 -4.89 -35.95 6.24
C ILE A 305 -6.37 -35.66 6.51
N VAL A 306 -7.13 -36.72 6.74
CA VAL A 306 -8.55 -36.66 7.09
C VAL A 306 -8.78 -36.26 8.55
N ASP A 307 -9.99 -35.79 8.86
CA ASP A 307 -10.37 -35.49 10.24
C ASP A 307 -10.36 -36.76 11.11
N GLY A 308 -9.91 -36.63 12.35
CA GLY A 308 -9.74 -37.76 13.28
C GLY A 308 -8.60 -38.72 12.93
N CYS A 309 -7.68 -38.36 12.03
CA CYS A 309 -6.52 -39.19 11.70
C CYS A 309 -5.61 -39.41 12.93
N GLU A 310 -5.35 -40.67 13.28
CA GLU A 310 -4.47 -41.02 14.42
C GLU A 310 -3.02 -41.31 14.02
N ALA A 311 -2.75 -41.51 12.72
CA ALA A 311 -1.42 -41.80 12.21
C ALA A 311 -1.24 -41.20 10.81
N ILE A 312 -0.25 -40.31 10.67
CA ILE A 312 0.07 -39.64 9.40
C ILE A 312 1.19 -40.42 8.70
N THR A 313 1.02 -40.67 7.41
CA THR A 313 2.00 -41.39 6.57
C THR A 313 2.50 -40.49 5.43
N PRO A 314 3.70 -40.72 4.88
CA PRO A 314 4.26 -39.92 3.78
C PRO A 314 3.32 -39.73 2.59
N ASP A 315 2.59 -40.77 2.18
CA ASP A 315 1.66 -40.71 1.02
C ASP A 315 0.48 -39.73 1.22
N MET A 316 0.24 -39.27 2.45
CA MET A 316 -0.80 -38.27 2.75
C MET A 316 -0.34 -36.84 2.50
N LEU A 317 0.96 -36.61 2.23
CA LEU A 317 1.60 -35.30 2.13
C LEU A 317 2.01 -35.01 0.68
N PRO A 318 1.08 -34.56 -0.19
CA PRO A 318 1.38 -34.43 -1.63
C PRO A 318 2.24 -33.22 -1.99
N LEU A 319 2.48 -32.30 -1.04
CA LEU A 319 3.23 -31.06 -1.27
C LEU A 319 4.64 -31.08 -0.67
N VAL A 320 4.98 -32.09 0.14
CA VAL A 320 6.28 -32.20 0.82
C VAL A 320 6.71 -33.66 0.92
N GLN A 321 8.00 -33.93 0.75
CA GLN A 321 8.56 -35.27 0.92
C GLN A 321 9.19 -35.42 2.30
N LEU A 322 8.50 -36.09 3.21
CA LEU A 322 9.00 -36.39 4.55
C LEU A 322 9.09 -37.91 4.78
N SER A 323 10.13 -38.35 5.49
CA SER A 323 10.21 -39.71 6.02
C SER A 323 9.24 -39.91 7.18
N GLN A 324 8.85 -41.16 7.46
CA GLN A 324 8.00 -41.46 8.61
C GLN A 324 8.60 -40.96 9.93
N ARG A 325 9.93 -41.01 10.08
CA ARG A 325 10.62 -40.52 11.29
C ARG A 325 10.46 -39.01 11.47
N GLU A 326 10.53 -38.24 10.39
CA GLU A 326 10.31 -36.78 10.42
C GLU A 326 8.86 -36.46 10.78
N ILE A 327 7.90 -37.20 10.20
CA ILE A 327 6.47 -37.07 10.51
C ILE A 327 6.19 -37.39 11.98
N ASP A 328 6.77 -38.47 12.51
CA ASP A 328 6.61 -38.84 13.92
C ASP A 328 7.16 -37.75 14.86
N GLY A 329 8.27 -37.10 14.46
CA GLY A 329 8.82 -35.94 15.16
C GLY A 329 7.88 -34.74 15.18
N ILE A 330 7.28 -34.41 14.02
CA ILE A 330 6.25 -33.36 13.92
C ILE A 330 5.05 -33.69 14.81
N VAL A 331 4.53 -34.93 14.71
CA VAL A 331 3.39 -35.39 15.52
C VAL A 331 3.67 -35.28 17.02
N ALA A 332 4.89 -35.58 17.45
CA ALA A 332 5.29 -35.46 18.86
C ALA A 332 5.37 -34.01 19.36
N ALA A 333 5.67 -33.05 18.47
CA ALA A 333 5.74 -31.63 18.80
C ALA A 333 4.37 -30.96 18.88
N VAL A 334 3.34 -31.50 18.23
CA VAL A 334 1.99 -30.90 18.21
C VAL A 334 1.15 -31.33 19.42
N PRO A 335 0.58 -30.39 20.20
CA PRO A 335 -0.39 -30.72 21.24
C PRO A 335 -1.59 -31.47 20.68
N GLY A 336 -1.90 -32.64 21.24
CA GLY A 336 -2.96 -33.52 20.74
C GLY A 336 -2.51 -34.47 19.61
N GLY A 337 -1.24 -34.43 19.21
CA GLY A 337 -0.65 -35.34 18.23
C GLY A 337 -1.31 -35.27 16.85
N ALA A 338 -1.30 -36.39 16.14
CA ALA A 338 -1.81 -36.51 14.77
C ALA A 338 -3.28 -36.06 14.65
N ALA A 339 -4.10 -36.30 15.68
CA ALA A 339 -5.51 -35.93 15.69
C ALA A 339 -5.72 -34.40 15.63
N ASN A 340 -4.76 -33.61 16.11
CA ASN A 340 -4.80 -32.15 16.02
C ASN A 340 -4.10 -31.60 14.77
N ILE A 341 -3.45 -32.43 13.95
CA ILE A 341 -2.84 -31.97 12.70
C ILE A 341 -3.89 -32.04 11.59
N GLN A 342 -4.12 -30.89 10.96
CA GLN A 342 -4.97 -30.78 9.79
C GLN A 342 -4.19 -31.02 8.50
N ASP A 343 -2.94 -30.54 8.43
CA ASP A 343 -2.16 -30.56 7.20
C ASP A 343 -0.66 -30.33 7.49
N ILE A 344 0.20 -30.80 6.59
CA ILE A 344 1.65 -30.56 6.61
C ILE A 344 2.11 -30.27 5.18
N TYR A 345 2.71 -29.11 4.95
CA TYR A 345 3.18 -28.67 3.63
C TYR A 345 4.36 -27.70 3.77
N PRO A 346 5.17 -27.45 2.73
CA PRO A 346 6.38 -26.66 2.89
C PRO A 346 6.06 -25.16 3.05
N LEU A 347 7.05 -24.36 3.42
CA LEU A 347 6.91 -22.90 3.46
C LEU A 347 6.79 -22.31 2.04
N ALA A 348 6.12 -21.17 1.89
CA ALA A 348 6.29 -20.36 0.68
C ALA A 348 7.70 -19.72 0.67
N PRO A 349 8.31 -19.41 -0.50
CA PRO A 349 9.66 -18.83 -0.55
C PRO A 349 9.85 -17.57 0.31
N LEU A 350 8.82 -16.71 0.40
CA LEU A 350 8.86 -15.55 1.29
C LEU A 350 8.92 -15.94 2.77
N GLN A 351 8.15 -16.95 3.18
CA GLN A 351 8.16 -17.44 4.56
C GLN A 351 9.51 -18.05 4.92
N GLU A 352 10.21 -18.71 3.98
CA GLU A 352 11.57 -19.23 4.23
C GLU A 352 12.56 -18.11 4.55
N GLY A 353 12.50 -16.99 3.82
CA GLY A 353 13.33 -15.82 4.10
C GLY A 353 13.04 -15.20 5.47
N ILE A 354 11.76 -15.08 5.84
CA ILE A 354 11.37 -14.56 7.16
C ILE A 354 11.83 -15.52 8.27
N LEU A 355 11.63 -16.83 8.10
CA LEU A 355 12.07 -17.84 9.06
C LEU A 355 13.60 -17.81 9.23
N PHE A 356 14.35 -17.66 8.13
CA PHE A 356 15.79 -17.52 8.17
C PHE A 356 16.22 -16.32 9.04
N HIS A 357 15.58 -15.16 8.89
CA HIS A 357 15.87 -14.00 9.73
C HIS A 357 15.52 -14.23 11.20
N HIS A 358 14.38 -14.87 11.47
CA HIS A 358 13.99 -15.27 12.82
C HIS A 358 15.05 -16.20 13.45
N MET A 359 15.59 -17.16 12.69
CA MET A 359 16.63 -18.07 13.17
C MET A 359 17.98 -17.38 13.37
N MET A 360 18.33 -16.39 12.54
CA MET A 360 19.59 -15.64 12.67
C MET A 360 19.59 -14.68 13.87
N GLN A 361 18.44 -14.12 14.23
CA GLN A 361 18.32 -13.20 15.34
C GLN A 361 18.39 -13.98 16.66
N GLY A 362 19.38 -13.65 17.50
CA GLY A 362 19.52 -14.24 18.84
C GLY A 362 18.64 -13.56 19.89
N GLU A 363 18.32 -12.28 19.68
CA GLU A 363 17.54 -11.42 20.57
C GLU A 363 16.54 -10.62 19.72
N GLY A 364 15.31 -10.49 20.22
CA GLY A 364 14.22 -9.85 19.48
C GLY A 364 13.80 -10.60 18.20
N ASP A 365 12.82 -10.02 17.53
CA ASP A 365 12.24 -10.51 16.29
C ASP A 365 11.75 -9.33 15.43
N ALA A 366 12.46 -9.06 14.34
CA ALA A 366 12.13 -7.96 13.43
C ALA A 366 10.79 -8.15 12.70
N TYR A 367 10.23 -9.36 12.70
CA TYR A 367 8.98 -9.71 12.05
C TYR A 367 7.83 -9.92 13.04
N LEU A 368 8.04 -9.60 14.32
CA LEU A 368 7.00 -9.59 15.34
C LEU A 368 6.38 -8.19 15.42
N LEU A 369 5.07 -8.10 15.15
CA LEU A 369 4.34 -6.84 15.06
C LEU A 369 3.51 -6.62 16.35
N PRO A 370 3.77 -5.52 17.09
CA PRO A 370 3.02 -5.19 18.29
C PRO A 370 1.85 -4.27 17.96
N THR A 371 0.64 -4.63 18.43
CA THR A 371 -0.55 -3.77 18.38
C THR A 371 -1.09 -3.57 19.80
N LEU A 372 -1.16 -2.32 20.25
CA LEU A 372 -1.77 -1.96 21.53
C LEU A 372 -3.22 -1.52 21.29
N ILE A 373 -4.16 -2.11 22.02
CA ILE A 373 -5.59 -1.83 21.93
C ILE A 373 -6.11 -1.46 23.32
N GLU A 374 -6.86 -0.38 23.39
CA GLU A 374 -7.53 0.09 24.62
C GLU A 374 -9.01 -0.30 24.62
N PHE A 375 -9.50 -0.71 25.79
CA PHE A 375 -10.89 -1.03 26.06
C PHE A 375 -11.37 -0.28 27.31
N ASP A 376 -12.58 0.24 27.27
CA ASP A 376 -13.21 0.90 28.42
C ASP A 376 -13.67 -0.09 29.51
N THR A 377 -13.86 -1.36 29.17
CA THR A 377 -14.34 -2.40 30.09
C THR A 377 -13.72 -3.77 29.80
N ARG A 378 -13.52 -4.56 30.85
CA ARG A 378 -13.07 -5.97 30.73
C ARG A 378 -13.99 -6.80 29.84
N ALA A 379 -15.30 -6.60 29.95
CA ALA A 379 -16.28 -7.34 29.16
C ALA A 379 -16.11 -7.14 27.64
N ARG A 380 -15.76 -5.92 27.18
CA ARG A 380 -15.48 -5.67 25.76
C ARG A 380 -14.16 -6.29 25.31
N LEU A 381 -13.14 -6.24 26.16
CA LEU A 381 -11.87 -6.92 25.91
C LEU A 381 -12.09 -8.43 25.75
N ASP A 382 -12.79 -9.06 26.69
CA ASP A 382 -13.07 -10.50 26.65
C ASP A 382 -13.92 -10.87 25.42
N GLY A 383 -14.90 -10.03 25.05
CA GLY A 383 -15.70 -10.20 23.83
C GLY A 383 -14.87 -10.09 22.55
N PHE A 384 -13.90 -9.17 22.52
CA PHE A 384 -12.93 -9.06 21.42
C PHE A 384 -12.06 -10.32 21.32
N LEU A 385 -11.47 -10.80 22.43
CA LEU A 385 -10.66 -12.01 22.44
C LEU A 385 -11.44 -13.26 22.00
N ALA A 386 -12.69 -13.39 22.44
CA ALA A 386 -13.56 -14.47 22.00
C ALA A 386 -13.83 -14.41 20.48
N THR A 387 -14.05 -13.20 19.94
CA THR A 387 -14.23 -13.01 18.49
C THR A 387 -12.95 -13.32 17.71
N LEU A 388 -11.79 -12.87 18.22
CA LEU A 388 -10.49 -13.15 17.62
C LEU A 388 -10.24 -14.67 17.56
N GLN A 389 -10.62 -15.43 18.59
CA GLN A 389 -10.54 -16.89 18.54
C GLN A 389 -11.39 -17.50 17.41
N VAL A 390 -12.62 -17.00 17.20
CA VAL A 390 -13.47 -17.46 16.09
C VAL A 390 -12.80 -17.21 14.74
N VAL A 391 -12.12 -16.07 14.59
CA VAL A 391 -11.36 -15.72 13.37
C VAL A 391 -10.13 -16.62 13.22
N ILE A 392 -9.40 -16.92 14.30
CA ILE A 392 -8.30 -17.90 14.30
C ILE A 392 -8.80 -19.27 13.84
N ASP A 393 -9.93 -19.73 14.36
CA ASP A 393 -10.51 -21.02 13.97
C ASP A 393 -10.90 -21.04 12.48
N ARG A 394 -11.36 -19.91 11.95
CA ARG A 394 -11.78 -19.75 10.56
C ARG A 394 -10.63 -19.80 9.55
N HIS A 395 -9.47 -19.24 9.86
CA HIS A 395 -8.35 -19.10 8.91
C HIS A 395 -7.21 -20.07 9.22
N ASP A 396 -6.95 -20.99 8.29
CA ASP A 396 -5.90 -21.99 8.45
C ASP A 396 -4.54 -21.38 8.84
N ILE A 397 -4.10 -20.32 8.14
CA ILE A 397 -2.80 -19.70 8.40
C ILE A 397 -2.62 -19.20 9.85
N LEU A 398 -3.69 -18.82 10.53
CA LEU A 398 -3.65 -18.37 11.93
C LEU A 398 -3.45 -19.53 12.91
N ARG A 399 -3.72 -20.78 12.49
CA ARG A 399 -3.50 -22.00 13.26
C ARG A 399 -2.26 -22.78 12.81
N THR A 400 -1.34 -22.14 12.09
CA THR A 400 -0.16 -22.79 11.53
C THR A 400 1.09 -22.53 12.37
N ALA A 401 1.81 -23.59 12.69
CA ALA A 401 3.15 -23.55 13.26
C ALA A 401 4.22 -23.77 12.19
N MET A 402 5.45 -23.31 12.43
CA MET A 402 6.59 -23.44 11.53
C MET A 402 7.63 -24.37 12.17
N LEU A 403 7.87 -25.55 11.60
CA LEU A 403 8.82 -26.53 12.13
C LEU A 403 9.96 -26.75 11.13
N TRP A 404 11.18 -26.90 11.64
CA TRP A 404 12.39 -27.15 10.83
C TRP A 404 13.38 -28.10 11.49
N ASP A 405 13.33 -28.24 12.83
CA ASP A 405 14.30 -29.02 13.59
C ASP A 405 14.24 -30.51 13.21
N GLY A 406 15.35 -31.02 12.66
CA GLY A 406 15.47 -32.42 12.25
C GLY A 406 14.70 -32.78 10.97
N LEU A 407 14.27 -31.79 10.19
CA LEU A 407 13.57 -31.96 8.91
C LEU A 407 14.49 -31.63 7.73
N ALA A 408 14.27 -32.28 6.60
CA ALA A 408 15.00 -31.99 5.36
C ALA A 408 14.73 -30.58 4.79
N GLU A 409 13.52 -30.07 4.99
CA GLU A 409 13.12 -28.70 4.67
C GLU A 409 12.13 -28.19 5.73
N PRO A 410 12.05 -26.86 5.97
CA PRO A 410 11.08 -26.31 6.91
C PRO A 410 9.64 -26.50 6.40
N VAL A 411 8.73 -26.82 7.32
CA VAL A 411 7.32 -27.10 7.01
C VAL A 411 6.36 -26.26 7.84
N GLN A 412 5.21 -25.98 7.25
CA GLN A 412 4.02 -25.47 7.89
C GLN A 412 3.22 -26.65 8.43
N VAL A 413 2.90 -26.60 9.73
CA VAL A 413 2.08 -27.61 10.41
C VAL A 413 0.80 -26.95 10.87
N LEU A 414 -0.28 -27.25 10.16
CA LEU A 414 -1.59 -26.65 10.41
C LEU A 414 -2.33 -27.43 11.50
N TRP A 415 -2.71 -26.75 12.58
CA TRP A 415 -3.42 -27.36 13.70
C TRP A 415 -4.93 -27.22 13.52
N ARG A 416 -5.72 -28.25 13.86
CA ARG A 416 -7.19 -28.16 13.89
C ARG A 416 -7.68 -27.21 14.96
N ARG A 417 -7.03 -27.23 16.13
CA ARG A 417 -7.32 -26.32 17.24
C ARG A 417 -6.02 -25.69 17.75
N ALA A 418 -5.97 -24.37 17.69
CA ALA A 418 -4.88 -23.55 18.21
C ALA A 418 -5.48 -22.42 19.05
N PRO A 419 -5.70 -22.63 20.36
CA PRO A 419 -6.25 -21.61 21.23
C PRO A 419 -5.25 -20.47 21.42
N LEU A 420 -5.73 -19.22 21.36
CA LEU A 420 -4.93 -18.03 21.63
C LEU A 420 -4.44 -18.05 23.07
N ALA A 421 -3.13 -17.96 23.25
CA ALA A 421 -2.52 -17.80 24.57
C ALA A 421 -2.71 -16.36 25.06
N VAL A 422 -3.55 -16.20 26.09
CA VAL A 422 -3.85 -14.93 26.75
C VAL A 422 -3.23 -14.93 28.14
N GLU A 423 -2.42 -13.92 28.43
CA GLU A 423 -1.75 -13.73 29.71
C GLU A 423 -2.19 -12.41 30.34
N GLU A 424 -2.64 -12.47 31.60
CA GLU A 424 -2.97 -11.28 32.38
C GLU A 424 -1.75 -10.88 33.21
N VAL A 425 -1.28 -9.65 32.98
CA VAL A 425 -0.06 -9.11 33.57
C VAL A 425 -0.41 -7.93 34.45
N VAL A 426 0.42 -7.70 35.48
CA VAL A 426 0.21 -6.62 36.44
C VAL A 426 1.46 -5.74 36.48
N PHE A 427 1.27 -4.46 36.21
CA PHE A 427 2.31 -3.43 36.32
C PHE A 427 2.06 -2.53 37.51
N ASP A 428 3.15 -1.97 38.06
CA ASP A 428 3.07 -0.99 39.13
C ASP A 428 2.96 0.41 38.53
N ALA A 429 1.84 1.08 38.79
CA ALA A 429 1.60 2.45 38.33
C ALA A 429 2.62 3.47 38.88
N ALA A 430 3.37 3.11 39.94
CA ALA A 430 4.47 3.95 40.44
C ALA A 430 5.66 4.03 39.47
N ASN A 431 5.79 3.09 38.53
CA ASN A 431 6.91 3.01 37.58
C ASN A 431 6.65 3.72 36.24
N GLY A 432 5.53 4.42 36.08
CA GLY A 432 5.18 5.13 34.85
C GLY A 432 3.82 4.72 34.28
N ASP A 433 3.52 5.18 33.07
CA ASP A 433 2.28 4.83 32.38
C ASP A 433 2.20 3.32 32.09
N ILE A 434 1.02 2.72 32.30
CA ILE A 434 0.84 1.26 32.18
C ILE A 434 0.95 0.81 30.71
N ALA A 435 0.55 1.63 29.74
CA ALA A 435 0.68 1.30 28.33
C ALA A 435 2.15 1.30 27.89
N GLU A 436 2.95 2.27 28.37
CA GLU A 436 4.39 2.30 28.14
C GLU A 436 5.09 1.09 28.76
N GLN A 437 4.74 0.72 30.00
CA GLN A 437 5.29 -0.46 30.67
C GLN A 437 4.95 -1.76 29.93
N LEU A 438 3.69 -1.92 29.49
CA LEU A 438 3.23 -3.08 28.73
C LEU A 438 3.95 -3.17 27.37
N GLY A 439 4.05 -2.05 26.64
CA GLY A 439 4.76 -2.00 25.37
C GLY A 439 6.25 -2.30 25.51
N ALA A 440 6.90 -1.81 26.56
CA ALA A 440 8.32 -2.07 26.82
C ALA A 440 8.60 -3.52 27.23
N ALA A 441 7.72 -4.14 28.02
CA ALA A 441 7.86 -5.53 28.46
C ALA A 441 7.80 -6.53 27.31
N TYR A 442 7.05 -6.21 26.25
CA TYR A 442 6.80 -7.06 25.09
C TYR A 442 7.28 -6.44 23.78
N ASP A 443 8.33 -5.61 23.86
CA ASP A 443 8.92 -4.94 22.71
C ASP A 443 9.61 -5.96 21.79
N PRO A 444 9.23 -6.08 20.51
CA PRO A 444 9.84 -6.98 19.53
C PRO A 444 11.36 -6.86 19.39
N ARG A 445 11.97 -5.74 19.79
CA ARG A 445 13.43 -5.58 19.76
C ARG A 445 14.15 -6.53 20.73
N HIS A 446 13.45 -7.00 21.77
CA HIS A 446 14.03 -7.88 22.80
C HIS A 446 13.13 -9.08 23.13
N TYR A 447 11.84 -9.02 22.78
CA TYR A 447 10.87 -10.09 22.98
C TYR A 447 10.69 -10.93 21.71
N ARG A 448 10.44 -12.23 21.89
CA ARG A 448 10.25 -13.20 20.80
C ARG A 448 9.08 -14.12 21.08
N VAL A 449 8.42 -14.56 20.03
CA VAL A 449 7.43 -15.64 20.07
C VAL A 449 8.05 -16.91 19.51
N ASP A 450 7.72 -18.07 20.08
CA ASP A 450 8.11 -19.36 19.53
C ASP A 450 7.23 -19.68 18.31
N VAL A 451 7.83 -19.63 17.12
CA VAL A 451 7.11 -19.88 15.86
C VAL A 451 6.81 -21.36 15.62
N GLN A 452 7.32 -22.26 16.46
CA GLN A 452 6.98 -23.68 16.42
C GLN A 452 5.63 -23.99 17.11
N VAL A 453 4.99 -22.99 17.71
CA VAL A 453 3.73 -23.13 18.45
C VAL A 453 2.64 -22.25 17.82
N ALA A 454 1.56 -22.87 17.36
CA ALA A 454 0.40 -22.13 16.87
C ALA A 454 -0.56 -21.74 18.01
N PRO A 455 -1.31 -20.64 17.90
CA PRO A 455 -1.24 -19.65 16.82
C PRO A 455 0.01 -18.76 16.95
N LEU A 456 0.50 -18.18 15.84
CA LEU A 456 1.61 -17.20 15.84
C LEU A 456 1.15 -15.81 16.35
N LEU A 457 0.33 -15.82 17.40
CA LEU A 457 -0.30 -14.68 18.04
C LEU A 457 -0.17 -14.84 19.57
N ARG A 458 0.14 -13.75 20.27
CA ARG A 458 0.18 -13.70 21.73
C ARG A 458 -0.56 -12.48 22.25
N ALA A 459 -1.37 -12.68 23.28
CA ALA A 459 -2.17 -11.61 23.89
C ALA A 459 -1.73 -11.40 25.34
N PHE A 460 -1.34 -10.17 25.68
CA PHE A 460 -1.03 -9.76 27.04
C PHE A 460 -1.99 -8.64 27.43
N LEU A 461 -2.73 -8.82 28.51
CA LEU A 461 -3.70 -7.82 28.96
C LEU A 461 -3.36 -7.32 30.36
N CYS A 462 -3.63 -6.04 30.61
CA CYS A 462 -3.41 -5.40 31.91
C CYS A 462 -4.59 -4.47 32.23
N GLU A 463 -4.95 -4.40 33.51
CA GLU A 463 -5.84 -3.36 34.02
C GLU A 463 -5.03 -2.09 34.29
N ASP A 464 -5.41 -0.97 33.69
CA ASP A 464 -4.90 0.35 34.06
C ASP A 464 -5.92 1.04 34.97
N ARG A 465 -5.78 0.78 36.26
CA ARG A 465 -6.69 1.29 37.30
C ARG A 465 -6.64 2.81 37.43
N VAL A 466 -5.52 3.44 37.08
CA VAL A 466 -5.35 4.89 37.20
C VAL A 466 -6.22 5.59 36.18
N ASN A 467 -6.24 5.09 34.95
CA ASN A 467 -7.01 5.66 33.85
C ASN A 467 -8.39 4.98 33.66
N GLY A 468 -8.71 3.95 34.45
CA GLY A 468 -10.00 3.26 34.41
C GLY A 468 -10.25 2.51 33.10
N ARG A 469 -9.19 1.98 32.48
CA ARG A 469 -9.20 1.29 31.19
C ARG A 469 -8.55 -0.08 31.27
N TRP A 470 -8.77 -0.89 30.25
CA TRP A 470 -8.10 -2.17 30.03
C TRP A 470 -7.24 -2.08 28.77
N LEU A 471 -6.02 -2.59 28.85
CA LEU A 471 -5.06 -2.57 27.75
C LEU A 471 -4.80 -4.00 27.28
N LEU A 472 -4.70 -4.18 25.97
CA LEU A 472 -4.33 -5.43 25.32
C LEU A 472 -3.15 -5.17 24.38
N GLN A 473 -2.01 -5.79 24.66
CA GLN A 473 -0.90 -5.91 23.73
C GLN A 473 -1.06 -7.21 22.96
N LEU A 474 -1.41 -7.11 21.68
CA LEU A 474 -1.47 -8.22 20.75
C LEU A 474 -0.18 -8.24 19.94
N LEU A 475 0.56 -9.35 19.99
CA LEU A 475 1.72 -9.60 19.15
C LEU A 475 1.32 -10.57 18.04
N THR A 476 1.65 -10.24 16.80
CA THR A 476 1.39 -11.07 15.62
C THR A 476 2.65 -11.25 14.79
N HIS A 477 2.98 -12.47 14.37
CA HIS A 477 4.17 -12.69 13.54
C HIS A 477 3.87 -12.57 12.04
N HIS A 478 4.76 -11.90 11.30
CA HIS A 478 4.65 -11.70 9.85
C HIS A 478 4.71 -13.01 9.01
N LEU A 479 5.02 -14.16 9.62
CA LEU A 479 4.97 -15.47 8.97
C LEU A 479 3.52 -15.92 8.70
N ALA A 480 2.55 -15.37 9.44
CA ALA A 480 1.14 -15.70 9.32
C ALA A 480 0.26 -14.53 8.85
N ILE A 481 0.66 -13.28 9.11
CA ILE A 481 -0.18 -12.09 8.86
C ILE A 481 0.66 -11.01 8.17
N ASP A 482 0.12 -10.42 7.11
CA ASP A 482 0.60 -9.15 6.53
C ASP A 482 -0.46 -8.04 6.69
N HIS A 483 -0.16 -6.84 6.19
CA HIS A 483 -1.07 -5.69 6.28
C HIS A 483 -2.43 -5.91 5.59
N THR A 484 -2.47 -6.63 4.46
CA THR A 484 -3.73 -6.89 3.74
C THR A 484 -4.57 -7.92 4.49
N ALA A 485 -3.93 -8.95 5.04
CA ALA A 485 -4.59 -9.92 5.91
C ALA A 485 -5.17 -9.23 7.15
N LEU A 486 -4.43 -8.32 7.78
CA LEU A 486 -4.90 -7.57 8.95
C LEU A 486 -6.21 -6.80 8.67
N ASP A 487 -6.31 -6.11 7.52
CA ASP A 487 -7.53 -5.40 7.12
C ASP A 487 -8.74 -6.36 7.01
N ILE A 488 -8.53 -7.55 6.47
CA ILE A 488 -9.55 -8.60 6.39
C ILE A 488 -9.96 -9.07 7.79
N LEU A 489 -8.99 -9.36 8.68
CA LEU A 489 -9.29 -9.81 10.04
C LEU A 489 -10.09 -8.77 10.82
N VAL A 490 -9.73 -7.48 10.68
CA VAL A 490 -10.44 -6.37 11.35
C VAL A 490 -11.89 -6.29 10.87
N GLU A 491 -12.13 -6.39 9.56
CA GLU A 491 -13.50 -6.36 9.01
C GLU A 491 -14.30 -7.61 9.43
N GLU A 492 -13.69 -8.79 9.45
CA GLU A 492 -14.37 -10.01 9.92
C GLU A 492 -14.72 -9.93 11.41
N ILE A 493 -13.81 -9.46 12.27
CA ILE A 493 -14.09 -9.23 13.70
C ILE A 493 -15.28 -8.29 13.85
N ARG A 494 -15.31 -7.19 13.10
CA ARG A 494 -16.41 -6.23 13.11
C ARG A 494 -17.73 -6.88 12.69
N MET A 495 -17.72 -7.66 11.62
CA MET A 495 -18.92 -8.35 11.13
C MET A 495 -19.43 -9.40 12.13
N ILE A 496 -18.54 -10.18 12.74
CA ILE A 496 -18.91 -11.18 13.75
C ILE A 496 -19.50 -10.52 14.99
N GLN A 497 -18.91 -9.43 15.49
CA GLN A 497 -19.45 -8.66 16.62
C GLN A 497 -20.81 -8.02 16.34
N GLN A 498 -21.19 -7.88 15.07
CA GLN A 498 -22.49 -7.40 14.62
C GLN A 498 -23.49 -8.54 14.33
N ASP A 499 -23.17 -9.79 14.69
CA ASP A 499 -23.96 -10.99 14.38
C ASP A 499 -24.13 -11.25 12.87
N ARG A 500 -23.20 -10.75 12.05
CA ARG A 500 -23.21 -10.86 10.58
C ARG A 500 -22.24 -11.90 10.03
N ALA A 501 -21.82 -12.86 10.87
CA ALA A 501 -20.88 -13.91 10.50
C ALA A 501 -21.36 -14.76 9.29
N ALA A 502 -22.67 -14.90 9.10
CA ALA A 502 -23.26 -15.63 7.97
C ALA A 502 -23.03 -14.97 6.60
N GLU A 503 -22.66 -13.69 6.57
CA GLU A 503 -22.36 -12.95 5.34
C GLU A 503 -20.91 -13.14 4.87
N LEU A 504 -20.05 -13.73 5.71
CA LEU A 504 -18.63 -13.90 5.40
C LEU A 504 -18.40 -14.98 4.34
N ALA A 505 -17.72 -14.60 3.25
CA ALA A 505 -17.31 -15.51 2.19
C ALA A 505 -16.36 -16.61 2.73
N PRO A 506 -16.45 -17.87 2.27
CA PRO A 506 -15.63 -18.97 2.79
C PRO A 506 -14.14 -18.62 2.83
N ALA A 507 -13.49 -18.91 3.95
CA ALA A 507 -12.05 -18.76 4.08
C ALA A 507 -11.33 -19.73 3.14
N LEU A 508 -10.45 -19.20 2.29
CA LEU A 508 -9.69 -20.01 1.34
C LEU A 508 -8.44 -20.58 2.03
N PRO A 509 -8.14 -21.89 1.86
CA PRO A 509 -6.95 -22.50 2.45
C PRO A 509 -5.66 -21.91 1.91
N PHE A 510 -4.74 -21.50 2.80
CA PHE A 510 -3.44 -20.94 2.41
C PHE A 510 -2.56 -21.94 1.63
N ARG A 511 -2.76 -23.24 1.82
CA ARG A 511 -2.09 -24.31 1.03
C ARG A 511 -2.25 -24.14 -0.48
N ASN A 512 -3.35 -23.52 -0.94
CA ASN A 512 -3.59 -23.30 -2.36
C ASN A 512 -2.56 -22.32 -2.93
N PHE A 513 -2.25 -21.26 -2.18
CA PHE A 513 -1.20 -20.31 -2.53
C PHE A 513 0.18 -20.98 -2.49
N VAL A 514 0.48 -21.77 -1.45
CA VAL A 514 1.75 -22.51 -1.35
C VAL A 514 1.96 -23.44 -2.54
N ALA A 515 0.93 -24.20 -2.92
CA ALA A 515 0.98 -25.07 -4.08
C ALA A 515 1.24 -24.28 -5.37
N GLN A 516 0.58 -23.13 -5.57
CA GLN A 516 0.85 -22.25 -6.71
C GLN A 516 2.28 -21.72 -6.71
N ALA A 517 2.79 -21.27 -5.56
CA ALA A 517 4.14 -20.74 -5.43
C ALA A 517 5.23 -21.81 -5.67
N ARG A 518 4.98 -23.07 -5.27
CA ARG A 518 5.95 -24.17 -5.38
C ARG A 518 5.88 -24.94 -6.69
N LEU A 519 4.68 -25.09 -7.27
CA LEU A 519 4.44 -25.89 -8.49
C LEU A 519 4.31 -25.04 -9.75
N GLY A 520 4.21 -23.71 -9.62
CA GLY A 520 4.02 -22.79 -10.74
C GLY A 520 5.30 -22.60 -11.57
N VAL A 521 6.26 -21.84 -11.05
CA VAL A 521 7.55 -21.56 -11.71
C VAL A 521 8.65 -22.31 -10.97
N SER A 522 9.50 -23.02 -11.71
CA SER A 522 10.57 -23.80 -11.08
C SER A 522 11.65 -22.90 -10.45
N ALA A 523 12.31 -23.38 -9.39
CA ALA A 523 13.43 -22.68 -8.77
C ALA A 523 14.56 -22.36 -9.78
N ALA A 524 14.81 -23.26 -10.75
CA ALA A 524 15.81 -23.07 -11.80
C ALA A 524 15.44 -21.91 -12.75
N GLU A 525 14.16 -21.71 -13.03
CA GLU A 525 13.70 -20.57 -13.84
C GLU A 525 13.84 -19.25 -13.06
N HIS A 526 13.54 -19.24 -11.76
CA HIS A 526 13.78 -18.09 -10.90
C HIS A 526 15.28 -17.75 -10.84
N GLU A 527 16.14 -18.73 -10.61
CA GLU A 527 17.59 -18.56 -10.60
C GLU A 527 18.09 -18.00 -11.93
N THR A 528 17.70 -18.62 -13.06
CA THR A 528 18.06 -18.13 -14.40
C THR A 528 17.63 -16.68 -14.62
N PHE A 529 16.42 -16.31 -14.20
CA PHE A 529 15.91 -14.96 -14.32
C PHE A 529 16.73 -13.95 -13.51
N PHE A 530 16.93 -14.23 -12.20
CA PHE A 530 17.64 -13.31 -11.31
C PHE A 530 19.13 -13.24 -11.61
N THR A 531 19.77 -14.36 -11.96
CA THR A 531 21.15 -14.35 -12.44
C THR A 531 21.30 -13.44 -13.65
N ARG A 532 20.40 -13.53 -14.64
CA ARG A 532 20.45 -12.66 -15.82
C ARG A 532 20.14 -11.19 -15.47
N MET A 533 19.22 -10.94 -14.54
CA MET A 533 18.81 -9.59 -14.15
C MET A 533 19.88 -8.87 -13.33
N LEU A 534 20.67 -9.61 -12.56
CA LEU A 534 21.63 -9.06 -11.60
C LEU A 534 23.09 -9.33 -12.02
N SER A 535 23.32 -9.91 -13.22
CA SER A 535 24.66 -10.34 -13.66
C SER A 535 25.66 -9.21 -13.87
N ASP A 536 25.17 -7.98 -14.05
CA ASP A 536 25.94 -6.75 -14.29
C ASP A 536 26.02 -5.86 -13.04
N ILE A 537 25.55 -6.35 -11.89
CA ILE A 537 25.66 -5.65 -10.60
C ILE A 537 26.94 -6.09 -9.91
N ASP A 538 27.99 -5.28 -10.06
CA ASP A 538 29.33 -5.56 -9.55
C ASP A 538 29.59 -4.90 -8.17
N GLU A 539 28.78 -3.90 -7.81
CA GLU A 539 28.94 -3.11 -6.59
C GLU A 539 27.58 -2.77 -5.91
N PRO A 540 27.52 -2.77 -4.57
CA PRO A 540 26.34 -2.33 -3.84
C PRO A 540 26.09 -0.83 -4.04
N SER A 541 24.84 -0.45 -4.30
CA SER A 541 24.41 0.94 -4.27
C SER A 541 24.27 1.41 -2.82
N ALA A 542 25.32 2.03 -2.28
CA ALA A 542 25.28 2.62 -0.95
C ALA A 542 24.64 4.02 -0.98
N PRO A 543 23.68 4.32 -0.07
CA PRO A 543 23.28 5.70 0.16
C PRO A 543 24.52 6.53 0.52
N TYR A 544 24.86 7.53 -0.30
CA TYR A 544 26.02 8.41 -0.09
C TYR A 544 27.41 7.72 -0.12
N GLY A 545 27.53 6.51 -0.68
CA GLY A 545 28.79 5.76 -0.68
C GLY A 545 29.18 5.19 0.69
N LEU A 546 28.27 5.25 1.67
CA LEU A 546 28.49 4.73 3.02
C LEU A 546 28.06 3.27 3.09
N LEU A 547 29.03 2.38 3.02
CA LEU A 547 28.83 0.93 3.16
C LEU A 547 28.83 0.46 4.62
N ASP A 548 29.25 1.33 5.54
CA ASP A 548 29.25 1.07 6.97
C ASP A 548 28.30 2.03 7.67
N VAL A 549 27.17 1.49 8.13
CA VAL A 549 26.15 2.23 8.91
C VAL A 549 26.37 2.03 10.41
N GLN A 550 27.39 1.26 10.80
CA GLN A 550 27.88 1.19 12.18
C GLN A 550 29.08 2.10 12.30
N GLY A 551 28.86 3.34 12.76
CA GLY A 551 29.94 4.31 12.94
C GLY A 551 31.13 3.72 13.70
N GLY A 552 32.25 3.57 12.98
CA GLY A 552 33.59 3.32 13.50
C GLY A 552 34.56 4.38 13.00
#